data_AF-A0A5N5GMF3-F1
#
_entry.id   AF-A0A5N5GMF3-F1
#
_cell.length_a   1.000
_cell.length_b   1.000
_cell.length_c   1.000
_cell.angle_alpha   90.00
_cell.angle_beta   90.00
_cell.angle_gamma   90.00
#
_symmetry.space_group_name_H-M   'P 1'
#
loop_
_entity.id
_entity.type
_entity.pdbx_description
1 polymer ?
#
loop_
_entity_poly.entity_id
_entity_poly.type
_entity_poly.pdbx_seq_one_letter_code
_entity_poly.pdbx_strand_id
1 'polypeptide(L)'
;MADALISALLEKLASMTYEYVAEEVKLVLNVEKEVKEFARNLKAIRAVLEDAEQKQVKEASVRDWLDNLKEISSDMVDVLDDWNGEILRQQVEKQEREGTSAVVAKKKSNPSNPSNPSNLVFCR
;
A
#
# COMPACT_ATOMS: atom_id res chain seq x y z
N MET A 1 -22.00 -10.98 -10.84
CA MET A 1 -20.65 -10.50 -11.24
C MET A 1 -20.39 -9.09 -10.72
N ALA A 2 -21.43 -8.27 -10.59
CA ALA A 2 -21.48 -7.02 -9.82
C ALA A 2 -20.77 -7.13 -8.46
N ASP A 3 -21.14 -8.12 -7.65
CA ASP A 3 -20.60 -8.27 -6.30
C ASP A 3 -19.09 -8.57 -6.30
N ALA A 4 -18.62 -9.41 -7.22
CA ALA A 4 -17.19 -9.73 -7.36
C ALA A 4 -16.36 -8.51 -7.78
N LEU A 5 -16.85 -7.74 -8.74
CA LEU A 5 -16.19 -6.55 -9.27
C LEU A 5 -16.09 -5.45 -8.19
N ILE A 6 -17.19 -5.18 -7.50
CA ILE A 6 -17.21 -4.20 -6.41
C ILE A 6 -16.34 -4.65 -5.23
N SER A 7 -16.36 -5.95 -4.91
CA SER A 7 -15.52 -6.49 -3.83
C SER A 7 -14.03 -6.36 -4.15
N ALA A 8 -13.62 -6.70 -5.37
CA ALA A 8 -12.22 -6.58 -5.80
C ALA A 8 -11.71 -5.13 -5.71
N LEU A 9 -12.48 -4.16 -6.19
CA LEU A 9 -12.12 -2.74 -6.10
C LEU A 9 -12.06 -2.25 -4.64
N LEU A 10 -13.01 -2.66 -3.80
CA LEU A 10 -13.00 -2.30 -2.37
C LEU A 10 -11.80 -2.90 -1.63
N GLU A 11 -11.41 -4.13 -1.96
CA GLU A 11 -10.24 -4.79 -1.38
C GLU A 11 -8.95 -4.05 -1.73
N LYS A 12 -8.75 -3.70 -3.01
CA LYS A 12 -7.59 -2.92 -3.46
C LYS A 12 -7.48 -1.56 -2.76
N LEU A 13 -8.59 -0.85 -2.60
CA LEU A 13 -8.63 0.42 -1.86
C LEU A 13 -8.29 0.25 -0.37
N ALA A 14 -8.76 -0.83 0.25
CA ALA A 14 -8.49 -1.11 1.65
C ALA A 14 -7.00 -1.39 1.89
N SER A 15 -6.38 -2.19 1.04
CA SER A 15 -4.93 -2.47 1.08
C SER A 15 -4.11 -1.18 0.93
N MET A 16 -4.47 -0.32 -0.03
CA MET A 16 -3.79 0.96 -0.23
C MET A 16 -3.89 1.88 1.00
N THR A 17 -5.06 1.95 1.64
CA THR A 17 -5.27 2.79 2.83
C THR A 17 -4.39 2.35 4.00
N TYR A 18 -4.17 1.05 4.17
CA TYR A 18 -3.34 0.50 5.23
C TYR A 18 -1.88 0.95 5.12
N GLU A 19 -1.32 0.94 3.90
CA GLU A 19 0.08 1.29 3.63
C GLU A 19 0.36 2.80 3.75
N TYR A 20 -0.61 3.66 3.43
CA TYR A 20 -0.48 5.13 3.58
C TYR A 20 -0.54 5.62 5.04
N VAL A 21 -1.28 4.93 5.91
CA VAL A 21 -1.46 5.37 7.31
C VAL A 21 -0.18 5.18 8.14
N ALA A 22 0.80 4.42 7.63
CA ALA A 22 2.10 4.22 8.27
C ALA A 22 3.06 5.43 8.13
N GLU A 23 2.87 6.35 7.17
CA GLU A 23 3.80 7.46 6.94
C GLU A 23 3.11 8.85 6.81
N GLU A 24 3.37 9.72 7.79
CA GLU A 24 3.28 11.21 7.75
C GLU A 24 1.88 11.86 7.53
N VAL A 25 1.31 12.33 8.64
CA VAL A 25 -0.12 12.61 8.92
C VAL A 25 -0.73 13.87 8.24
N LYS A 26 -0.08 14.57 7.30
CA LYS A 26 -0.61 15.86 6.77
C LYS A 26 -1.10 15.88 5.32
N LEU A 27 -0.54 15.05 4.44
CA LEU A 27 -1.08 14.81 3.09
C LEU A 27 -2.23 13.78 3.09
N VAL A 28 -2.27 12.95 4.13
CA VAL A 28 -3.16 11.78 4.25
C VAL A 28 -4.64 12.14 4.43
N LEU A 29 -4.99 13.27 5.07
CA LEU A 29 -6.40 13.61 5.34
C LEU A 29 -7.24 13.85 4.08
N ASN A 30 -6.65 14.43 3.02
CA ASN A 30 -7.37 14.67 1.77
C ASN A 30 -7.54 13.36 0.99
N VAL A 31 -6.51 12.53 0.96
CA VAL A 31 -6.53 11.20 0.32
C VAL A 31 -7.50 10.26 1.03
N GLU A 32 -7.55 10.25 2.36
CA GLU A 32 -8.49 9.43 3.14
C GLU A 32 -9.95 9.78 2.81
N LYS A 33 -10.25 11.07 2.65
CA LYS A 33 -11.59 11.52 2.26
C LYS A 33 -11.95 11.04 0.86
N GLU A 34 -11.03 11.19 -0.09
CA GLU A 34 -11.23 10.75 -1.48
C GLU A 34 -11.43 9.22 -1.56
N VAL A 35 -10.62 8.43 -0.84
CA VAL A 35 -10.79 6.97 -0.77
C VAL A 35 -12.14 6.58 -0.16
N LYS A 36 -12.56 7.24 0.93
CA LYS A 36 -13.87 7.00 1.54
C LYS A 36 -15.03 7.35 0.61
N GLU A 37 -14.90 8.45 -0.14
CA GLU A 37 -15.91 8.88 -1.12
C GLU A 37 -16.00 7.89 -2.27
N PHE A 38 -14.85 7.46 -2.80
CA PHE A 38 -14.77 6.47 -3.86
C PHE A 38 -15.37 5.11 -3.43
N ALA A 39 -15.05 4.63 -2.23
CA ALA A 39 -15.67 3.42 -1.67
C ALA A 39 -17.19 3.54 -1.50
N ARG A 40 -17.71 4.72 -1.12
CA ARG A 40 -19.16 4.97 -1.06
C ARG A 40 -19.81 4.92 -2.43
N ASN A 41 -19.16 5.52 -3.44
CA ASN A 41 -19.65 5.51 -4.81
C ASN A 41 -19.72 4.08 -5.38
N LEU A 42 -18.67 3.26 -5.17
CA LEU A 42 -18.68 1.84 -5.56
C LEU A 42 -19.83 1.07 -4.90
N LYS A 43 -20.09 1.31 -3.62
CA LYS A 43 -21.22 0.68 -2.90
C LYS A 43 -22.57 1.12 -3.47
N ALA A 44 -22.72 2.38 -3.87
CA ALA A 44 -23.95 2.88 -4.49
C ALA A 44 -24.17 2.28 -5.89
N ILE A 45 -23.09 2.14 -6.67
CA ILE A 45 -23.11 1.54 -8.02
C ILE A 45 -23.53 0.06 -7.97
N ARG A 46 -23.20 -0.67 -6.89
CA ARG A 46 -23.60 -2.08 -6.73
C ARG A 46 -25.09 -2.32 -6.95
N ALA A 47 -25.96 -1.50 -6.39
CA ALA A 47 -27.41 -1.68 -6.54
C ALA A 47 -27.87 -1.54 -8.00
N VAL A 48 -27.24 -0.62 -8.75
CA VAL A 48 -27.52 -0.42 -10.18
C VAL A 48 -27.00 -1.61 -10.99
N LEU A 49 -25.82 -2.13 -10.64
CA LEU A 49 -25.24 -3.30 -11.29
C LEU A 49 -26.06 -4.58 -11.06
N GLU A 50 -26.58 -4.79 -9.86
CA GLU A 50 -27.44 -5.93 -9.53
C GLU A 50 -28.76 -5.89 -10.31
N ASP A 51 -29.39 -4.72 -10.46
CA ASP A 51 -30.59 -4.54 -11.28
C ASP A 51 -30.29 -4.72 -12.79
N ALA A 52 -29.16 -4.20 -13.25
CA ALA A 52 -28.72 -4.36 -14.63
C ALA A 52 -28.42 -5.83 -14.99
N GLU A 53 -27.79 -6.61 -14.10
CA GLU A 53 -27.52 -8.04 -14.33
C GLU A 53 -28.80 -8.85 -14.53
N GLN A 54 -29.89 -8.50 -13.84
CA GLN A 54 -31.18 -9.17 -14.04
C GLN A 54 -31.80 -8.82 -15.41
N LYS A 55 -31.62 -7.58 -15.87
CA LYS A 55 -32.17 -7.07 -17.14
C LYS A 55 -31.36 -7.53 -18.36
N GLN A 56 -30.06 -7.79 -18.21
CA GLN A 56 -29.17 -8.17 -19.31
C GLN A 56 -29.63 -9.41 -20.10
N VAL A 57 -30.40 -10.29 -19.45
CA VAL A 57 -30.91 -11.53 -20.07
C VAL A 57 -31.91 -11.23 -21.18
N LYS A 58 -32.65 -10.11 -21.06
CA LYS A 58 -33.73 -9.75 -21.97
C LYS A 58 -33.41 -8.51 -22.81
N GLU A 59 -32.53 -7.64 -22.32
CA GLU A 59 -32.21 -6.36 -22.95
C GLU A 59 -30.76 -6.33 -23.40
N ALA A 60 -30.55 -6.46 -24.72
CA ALA A 60 -29.21 -6.46 -25.31
C ALA A 60 -28.44 -5.17 -25.03
N SER A 61 -29.11 -4.01 -25.00
CA SER A 61 -28.49 -2.73 -24.65
C SER A 61 -27.94 -2.69 -23.23
N VAL A 62 -28.60 -3.36 -22.28
CA VAL A 62 -28.11 -3.45 -20.89
C VAL A 62 -26.90 -4.37 -20.80
N ARG A 63 -26.90 -5.48 -21.57
CA ARG A 63 -25.73 -6.36 -21.66
C ARG A 63 -24.51 -5.62 -22.24
N ASP A 64 -24.69 -4.90 -23.34
CA ASP A 64 -23.59 -4.17 -23.98
C ASP A 64 -23.04 -3.07 -23.04
N TRP A 65 -23.92 -2.39 -22.29
CA TRP A 65 -23.51 -1.44 -21.26
C TRP A 65 -22.71 -2.09 -20.12
N LEU A 66 -23.13 -3.27 -19.65
CA LEU A 66 -22.42 -4.02 -18.61
C LEU A 66 -21.06 -4.53 -19.09
N ASP A 67 -20.94 -4.93 -20.36
CA ASP A 67 -19.66 -5.37 -20.92
C ASP A 67 -18.66 -4.21 -21.03
N ASN A 68 -19.08 -3.03 -21.47
CA ASN A 68 -18.24 -1.82 -21.43
C ASN A 68 -17.82 -1.46 -20.00
N LEU A 69 -18.73 -1.60 -19.03
CA LEU A 69 -18.43 -1.30 -17.64
C LEU A 69 -17.38 -2.26 -17.05
N LYS A 70 -17.34 -3.52 -17.50
CA LYS A 70 -16.27 -4.45 -17.11
C LYS A 70 -14.91 -4.02 -17.62
N GLU A 71 -14.82 -3.58 -18.88
CA GLU A 71 -13.55 -3.07 -19.43
C GLU A 71 -13.06 -1.89 -18.60
N ILE A 72 -13.93 -0.89 -18.38
CA ILE A 72 -13.59 0.29 -17.56
C ILE A 72 -13.16 -0.13 -16.14
N SER A 73 -13.85 -1.11 -15.53
CA SER A 73 -13.47 -1.58 -14.20
C SER A 73 -12.12 -2.29 -14.18
N SER A 74 -11.74 -2.95 -15.27
CA SER A 74 -10.45 -3.62 -15.40
C SER A 74 -9.34 -2.57 -15.47
N ASP A 75 -9.53 -1.52 -16.28
CA ASP A 75 -8.61 -0.37 -16.35
C ASP A 75 -8.42 0.28 -14.96
N MET A 76 -9.50 0.39 -14.18
CA MET A 76 -9.44 0.94 -12.83
C MET A 76 -8.64 0.07 -11.86
N VAL A 77 -8.74 -1.27 -11.95
CA VAL A 77 -7.92 -2.18 -11.15
C VAL A 77 -6.44 -2.03 -11.51
N ASP A 78 -6.11 -1.96 -12.80
CA ASP A 78 -4.74 -1.81 -13.27
C ASP A 78 -4.11 -0.50 -12.76
N VAL A 79 -4.85 0.61 -12.83
CA VAL A 79 -4.39 1.91 -12.28
C VAL A 79 -4.17 1.85 -10.76
N LEU A 80 -5.04 1.17 -10.02
CA LEU A 80 -4.88 1.01 -8.58
C LEU A 80 -3.67 0.14 -8.23
N ASP A 81 -3.37 -0.86 -9.07
CA ASP A 81 -2.20 -1.74 -8.89
C ASP A 81 -0.89 -1.04 -9.21
N ASP A 82 -0.84 -0.23 -10.29
CA ASP A 82 0.31 0.61 -10.62
C ASP A 82 0.63 1.59 -9.49
N TRP A 83 -0.40 2.25 -8.93
CA TRP A 83 -0.23 3.12 -7.78
C TRP A 83 0.28 2.35 -6.56
N ASN A 84 -0.30 1.20 -6.24
CA ASN A 84 0.16 0.38 -5.11
C ASN A 84 1.63 -0.06 -5.28
N GLY A 85 2.05 -0.41 -6.50
CA GLY A 85 3.44 -0.70 -6.82
C GLY A 85 4.38 0.48 -6.57
N GLU A 86 3.95 1.70 -6.94
CA GLU A 86 4.73 2.92 -6.72
C GLU A 86 4.90 3.24 -5.23
N ILE A 87 3.86 3.04 -4.41
CA ILE A 87 3.93 3.21 -2.94
C ILE A 87 4.98 2.26 -2.36
N LEU A 88 4.90 0.97 -2.70
CA LEU A 88 5.85 -0.04 -2.23
C LEU A 88 7.29 0.29 -2.66
N ARG A 89 7.48 0.76 -3.90
CA ARG A 89 8.78 1.19 -4.40
C ARG A 89 9.35 2.34 -3.56
N GLN A 90 8.53 3.35 -3.24
CA GLN A 90 8.96 4.46 -2.39
C GLN A 90 9.33 4.02 -0.97
N GLN A 91 8.58 3.08 -0.37
CA GLN A 91 8.92 2.51 0.93
C GLN A 91 10.26 1.76 0.90
N VAL A 92 10.50 0.92 -0.11
CA VAL A 92 11.77 0.19 -0.26
C VAL A 92 12.94 1.17 -0.43
N GLU A 93 12.81 2.16 -1.31
CA GLU A 93 13.85 3.18 -1.50
C GLU A 93 14.14 3.97 -0.21
N LYS A 94 13.12 4.25 0.61
CA LYS A 94 13.29 4.91 1.92
C LYS A 94 14.05 4.01 2.90
N GLN A 95 13.70 2.73 2.98
CA GLN A 95 14.39 1.75 3.84
C GLN A 95 15.86 1.56 3.44
N GLU A 96 16.17 1.52 2.15
CA GLU A 96 17.56 1.43 1.66
C GLU A 96 18.39 2.67 2.02
N ARG A 97 17.81 3.87 1.91
CA ARG A 97 18.48 5.13 2.31
C ARG A 97 18.76 5.16 3.82
N GLU A 98 17.87 4.64 4.65
CA GLU A 98 18.03 4.59 6.11
C GLU A 98 19.00 3.48 6.56
N GLY A 99 19.04 2.33 5.86
CA GLY A 99 19.96 1.22 6.15
C GLY A 99 21.43 1.48 5.80
N THR A 100 21.72 2.37 4.85
CA THR A 100 23.09 2.64 4.38
C THR A 100 23.92 3.49 5.37
N SER A 101 23.28 4.14 6.35
CA SER A 101 23.97 4.95 7.38
C SER A 101 24.73 4.11 8.43
N ALA A 102 24.42 2.82 8.59
CA ALA A 102 25.04 1.98 9.63
C ALA A 102 26.40 1.36 9.24
N VAL A 103 26.82 1.40 7.96
CA VAL A 103 28.02 0.67 7.49
C VAL A 103 29.28 1.53 7.42
N VAL A 104 29.20 2.86 7.45
CA VAL A 104 30.35 3.77 7.20
C VAL A 104 30.95 4.41 8.47
N ALA A 105 30.79 3.80 9.66
CA ALA A 105 31.37 4.33 10.91
C ALA A 105 32.13 3.29 11.74
N LYS A 106 33.05 2.52 11.13
CA LYS A 106 34.15 1.86 11.87
C LYS A 106 35.48 1.99 11.14
N LYS A 107 36.07 3.20 11.16
CA LYS A 107 37.51 3.35 10.95
C LYS A 107 38.08 4.51 11.76
N LYS A 108 39.21 4.23 12.41
CA LYS A 108 40.07 5.06 13.29
C LYS A 108 39.56 5.15 14.75
N SER A 109 40.38 5.06 15.79
CA SER A 109 41.83 4.85 15.97
C SER A 109 42.06 4.70 17.49
N ASN A 110 43.06 3.92 17.91
CA ASN A 110 43.50 3.75 19.31
C ASN A 110 43.82 5.11 20.00
N PRO A 111 43.84 5.22 21.35
CA PRO A 111 45.13 5.07 22.02
C PRO A 111 45.10 4.47 23.44
N SER A 112 46.21 3.79 23.74
CA SER A 112 46.78 3.44 25.03
C SER A 112 46.82 4.56 26.08
N ASN A 113 46.61 4.23 27.37
CA ASN A 113 47.48 4.72 28.46
C ASN A 113 47.40 3.84 29.75
N PRO A 114 48.42 3.88 30.63
CA PRO A 114 48.79 2.80 31.55
C PRO A 114 48.62 3.14 33.04
N SER A 115 49.06 2.18 33.87
CA SER A 115 49.52 2.32 35.27
C SER A 115 48.46 2.28 36.37
N ASN A 116 48.36 1.16 37.09
CA ASN A 116 49.14 1.03 38.33
C ASN A 116 49.29 -0.45 38.77
N PRO A 117 50.41 -0.82 39.41
CA PRO A 117 50.76 -2.18 39.77
C PRO A 117 50.39 -2.50 41.23
N SER A 118 50.49 -3.79 41.58
CA SER A 118 50.60 -4.42 42.91
C SER A 118 49.43 -5.35 43.18
N ASN A 119 49.60 -6.60 43.59
CA ASN A 119 50.71 -7.54 43.62
C ASN A 119 50.07 -8.87 44.11
N LEU A 120 50.74 -10.00 43.87
CA LEU A 120 50.49 -11.30 44.51
C LEU A 120 49.27 -12.11 44.01
N VAL A 121 49.29 -13.43 43.80
CA VAL A 121 50.33 -14.48 43.74
C VAL A 121 49.54 -15.74 43.33
N PHE A 122 50.11 -16.53 42.42
CA PHE A 122 50.00 -17.99 42.29
C PHE A 122 48.63 -18.70 42.48
N CYS A 123 48.24 -19.52 41.50
CA CYS A 123 48.44 -20.95 41.66
C CYS A 123 48.35 -21.68 40.31
N ARG A 124 49.10 -22.78 40.31
CA ARG A 124 49.56 -23.65 39.23
C ARG A 124 48.50 -24.65 38.77
#